data_AF-A0A1Y4WKK3-F1
#
_entry.id   AF-A0A1Y4WKK3-F1
#
_cell.length_a   1.000
_cell.length_b   1.000
_cell.length_c   1.000
_cell.angle_alpha   90.00
_cell.angle_beta   90.00
_cell.angle_gamma   90.00
#
_symmetry.space_group_name_H-M   'P 1'
#
loop_
_entity.id
_entity.type
_entity.pdbx_description
1 polymer ?
#
loop_
_entity_poly.entity_id
_entity_poly.type
_entity_poly.pdbx_seq_one_letter_code
_entity_poly.pdbx_strand_id
1 'polypeptide(L)' 'MKQPVPLNKQSKRAQRAYHAARRGGWHGLSPVTRVRPSGKAYDRSRAKRAARLSSAPEI' A
#
# COMPACT_ATOMS: atom_id res chain seq x y z
N MET A 1 -5.59 19.82 35.55
CA MET A 1 -5.71 18.88 34.41
C MET A 1 -4.91 17.64 34.73
N LYS A 2 -5.48 16.43 34.64
CA LYS A 2 -4.73 15.19 34.92
C LYS A 2 -3.79 14.95 33.74
N GLN A 3 -2.49 14.84 34.02
CA GLN A 3 -1.53 14.50 32.98
C GLN A 3 -1.86 13.12 32.41
N PRO A 4 -1.98 12.97 31.08
CA PRO A 4 -2.33 11.69 30.48
C PRO A 4 -1.22 10.68 30.79
N VAL A 5 -1.61 9.51 31.28
CA VAL A 5 -0.67 8.41 31.52
C VAL A 5 -0.10 7.98 30.17
N PRO A 6 1.24 7.94 30.01
CA PRO A 6 1.88 7.44 28.80
C PRO A 6 1.36 6.04 28.43
N LEU A 7 1.15 5.77 27.15
CA LEU A 7 0.49 4.54 26.67
C LEU A 7 1.13 3.25 27.20
N ASN A 8 2.46 3.22 27.27
CA ASN A 8 3.23 2.08 27.80
C ASN A 8 3.03 1.83 29.30
N LYS A 9 2.57 2.84 30.05
CA LYS A 9 2.26 2.75 31.48
C LYS A 9 0.78 2.47 31.77
N GLN A 10 -0.04 2.35 30.74
CA GLN A 10 -1.46 2.00 30.88
C GLN A 10 -1.65 0.49 31.05
N SER A 11 -2.79 0.07 31.60
CA SER A 11 -3.14 -1.35 31.66
C SER A 11 -3.29 -1.96 30.25
N LYS A 12 -3.08 -3.29 30.13
CA LYS A 12 -3.22 -4.00 28.85
C LYS A 12 -4.59 -3.75 28.18
N ARG A 13 -5.67 -3.62 28.97
CA ARG A 13 -7.02 -3.33 28.49
C ARG A 13 -7.12 -1.94 27.85
N ALA A 14 -6.55 -0.92 28.51
CA ALA A 14 -6.54 0.45 28.00
C ALA A 14 -5.71 0.59 26.73
N GLN A 15 -4.53 -0.04 26.68
CA GLN A 15 -3.70 -0.09 25.48
C GLN A 15 -4.46 -0.73 24.29
N ARG A 16 -5.15 -1.85 24.55
CA ARG A 16 -5.94 -2.54 23.52
C ARG A 16 -7.07 -1.67 22.99
N ALA A 17 -7.79 -0.96 23.86
CA ALA A 17 -8.85 -0.02 23.47
C ALA A 17 -8.29 1.14 22.64
N TYR A 18 -7.16 1.73 23.04
CA TYR A 18 -6.49 2.79 22.27
C TYR A 18 -6.10 2.34 20.86
N HIS A 19 -5.48 1.17 20.73
CA HIS A 19 -5.13 0.62 19.42
C HIS A 19 -6.35 0.14 18.63
N ALA A 20 -7.41 -0.34 19.27
CA ALA A 20 -8.66 -0.69 18.60
C ALA A 20 -9.35 0.57 18.05
N ALA A 21 -9.38 1.67 18.80
CA ALA A 21 -9.92 2.94 18.33
C ALA A 21 -9.14 3.50 17.11
N ARG A 22 -7.83 3.24 17.04
CA ARG A 22 -6.98 3.59 15.89
C ARG A 22 -7.06 2.57 14.74
N ARG A 23 -7.47 1.33 15.01
CA ARG A 23 -7.60 0.24 14.03
C ARG A 23 -9.06 0.12 13.63
N GLY A 24 -9.47 0.75 12.53
CA GLY A 24 -10.88 0.69 12.17
C GLY A 24 -11.26 1.29 10.85
N GLY A 25 -10.36 1.33 9.88
CA GLY A 25 -10.72 1.76 8.54
C GLY A 25 -9.50 1.92 7.66
N TRP A 26 -9.67 1.61 6.38
CA TRP A 26 -8.76 1.98 5.32
C TRP A 26 -8.75 3.51 5.06
N HIS A 27 -8.96 4.33 6.10
CA HIS A 27 -9.19 5.78 5.99
C HIS A 27 -10.31 6.16 5.00
N GLY A 28 -11.40 5.38 4.98
CA GLY A 28 -12.51 5.58 4.02
C GLY A 28 -12.27 5.00 2.63
N LEU A 29 -11.14 4.33 2.38
CA LEU A 29 -10.86 3.67 1.10
C LEU A 29 -11.42 2.25 1.11
N SER A 30 -12.45 1.98 0.30
CA SER A 30 -12.85 0.61 0.05
C SER A 30 -11.71 -0.13 -0.67
N PRO A 31 -11.41 -1.41 -0.39
CA PRO A 31 -10.49 -2.20 -1.21
C PRO A 31 -10.86 -2.16 -2.71
N VAL A 32 -12.14 -1.93 -3.01
CA VAL A 32 -12.69 -1.74 -4.36
C VAL A 32 -12.19 -0.45 -5.02
N THR A 33 -11.86 0.61 -4.26
CA THR A 33 -11.29 1.85 -4.82
C THR A 33 -9.80 1.75 -5.14
N ARG A 34 -9.12 0.63 -4.86
CA ARG A 34 -7.79 0.36 -5.42
C ARG A 34 -7.93 0.02 -6.91
N VAL A 35 -8.16 1.03 -7.74
CA VAL A 35 -8.10 0.89 -9.19
C VAL A 35 -6.64 0.64 -9.58
N ARG A 36 -6.33 -0.55 -10.06
CA ARG A 36 -5.00 -0.87 -10.59
C ARG A 36 -4.73 0.07 -11.78
N PRO A 37 -3.67 0.90 -11.76
CA PRO A 37 -3.49 1.98 -12.73
C PRO A 37 -3.38 1.49 -14.18
N SER A 38 -2.87 0.29 -14.41
CA SER A 38 -3.14 -0.45 -15.64
C SER A 38 -2.91 -1.96 -15.49
N GLY A 39 -3.82 -2.75 -16.08
CA GLY A 39 -3.68 -4.20 -16.18
C GLY A 39 -2.49 -4.66 -17.04
N LYS A 40 -2.03 -3.75 -17.91
CA LYS A 40 -1.05 -3.99 -18.99
C LYS A 40 0.24 -3.19 -18.85
N ALA A 41 0.52 -2.58 -17.69
CA ALA A 41 1.78 -1.86 -17.43
C ALA A 41 3.00 -2.72 -17.78
N TYR A 42 2.90 -4.04 -17.54
CA TYR A 42 3.95 -4.99 -17.84
C TYR A 42 3.49 -5.96 -18.93
N ASP A 43 4.05 -5.79 -20.14
CA ASP A 43 3.89 -6.72 -21.26
C ASP A 43 5.26 -7.21 -21.72
N ARG A 44 5.61 -8.44 -21.31
CA ARG A 44 6.88 -9.09 -21.68
C ARG A 44 7.03 -9.28 -23.19
N SER A 45 5.93 -9.45 -23.92
CA SER A 45 5.98 -9.62 -25.37
C SER A 45 6.43 -8.33 -26.05
N ARG A 46 5.99 -7.17 -25.53
CA ARG A 46 6.37 -5.85 -26.03
C ARG A 46 7.84 -5.56 -25.70
N ALA A 47 8.27 -5.83 -24.47
CA ALA A 47 9.67 -5.68 -24.07
C ALA A 47 10.62 -6.53 -24.93
N LYS A 48 10.25 -7.80 -25.20
CA LYS A 48 11.02 -8.69 -26.08
C LYS A 48 11.10 -8.19 -27.51
N ARG A 49 10.00 -7.65 -28.06
CA ARG A 49 9.99 -7.05 -29.42
C ARG A 49 10.88 -5.82 -29.49
N ALA A 50 10.79 -4.92 -28.50
CA ALA A 50 11.64 -3.73 -28.44
C ALA A 50 13.13 -4.11 -28.37
N ALA A 51 13.49 -5.09 -27.54
CA ALA A 51 14.87 -5.57 -27.45
C ALA A 51 15.42 -6.13 -28.77
N ARG A 52 14.58 -6.83 -29.55
CA ARG A 52 14.97 -7.34 -30.88
C ARG A 52 15.13 -6.23 -31.92
N LEU A 53 14.27 -5.21 -31.85
CA LEU A 53 14.33 -4.05 -32.75
C LEU A 53 15.56 -3.19 -32.44
N SER A 54 15.90 -2.98 -31.16
CA SER A 54 17.11 -2.25 -30.77
C SER A 54 18.39 -3.02 -31.07
N SER A 55 18.33 -4.35 -31.23
CA SER A 55 19.47 -5.17 -31.59
C SER A 55 19.59 -5.43 -33.10
N ALA A 56 18.70 -4.86 -33.92
CA ALA A 56 18.78 -5.00 -35.37
C ALA A 56 19.85 -4.03 -35.90
N PRO A 57 20.78 -4.48 -36.77
CA PRO A 57 21.72 -3.58 -37.41
C PRO A 57 20.97 -2.61 -38.33
N GLU A 58 21.23 -1.31 -38.21
CA GLU A 58 20.79 -0.33 -39.21
C GLU A 58 21.45 -0.68 -40.55
N ILE A 59 20.62 -0.90 -41.58
CA ILE A 59 21.04 -1.25 -42.95
C ILE A 59 21.42 0.02 -43.69
#